data_AF-A0A4Q3EKJ4-F1
#
_entry.id   AF-A0A4Q3EKJ4-F1
#
_cell.length_a   1.000
_cell.length_b   1.000
_cell.length_c   1.000
_cell.angle_alpha   90.00
_cell.angle_beta   90.00
_cell.angle_gamma   90.00
#
_symmetry.space_group_name_H-M   'P 1'
#
loop_
_entity.id
_entity.type
_entity.pdbx_description
1 polymer ?
#
loop_
_entity_poly.entity_id
_entity_poly.type
_entity_poly.pdbx_seq_one_letter_code
_entity_poly.pdbx_strand_id
1 'polypeptide(L)'
;MFNMESITIHPQNEEQLTALEIILKAMNIPFEKENESPYNPEFVAKIKRGEKAAKEGKGLKVDLENLLLNGLTATKEQLETIAANRNSINQLRTK
;
A
#
# COMPACT_ATOMS: atom_id res chain seq x y z
N MET A 1 18.41 -17.81 -24.45
CA MET A 1 17.53 -16.76 -23.92
C MET A 1 18.40 -15.55 -23.66
N PHE A 2 18.19 -14.45 -24.38
CA PHE A 2 18.81 -13.17 -24.07
C PHE A 2 17.92 -12.46 -23.05
N ASN A 3 18.32 -12.43 -21.77
CA ASN A 3 17.68 -11.57 -20.78
C ASN A 3 18.41 -10.22 -20.83
N MET A 4 17.88 -9.27 -21.60
CA MET A 4 18.36 -7.88 -21.53
C MET A 4 17.72 -7.20 -20.32
N GLU A 5 18.52 -6.43 -19.60
CA GLU A 5 18.08 -5.62 -18.46
C GLU A 5 17.19 -4.47 -18.96
N SER A 6 16.11 -4.18 -18.23
CA SER A 6 15.28 -3.00 -18.47
C SER A 6 15.79 -1.83 -17.63
N ILE A 7 15.66 -0.61 -18.18
CA ILE A 7 15.95 0.63 -17.46
C ILE A 7 14.64 1.40 -17.23
N THR A 8 14.45 1.91 -16.02
CA THR A 8 13.33 2.78 -15.66
C THR A 8 13.84 4.21 -15.49
N ILE A 9 13.20 5.18 -16.16
CA ILE A 9 13.60 6.58 -16.15
C ILE A 9 12.51 7.38 -15.43
N HIS A 10 12.90 8.26 -14.49
CA HIS A 10 11.98 9.08 -13.68
C HIS A 10 12.16 10.58 -13.99
N PRO A 11 11.53 11.13 -15.05
CA PRO A 11 11.53 12.56 -15.33
C PRO A 11 11.02 13.37 -14.14
N GLN A 12 11.62 14.53 -13.88
CA GLN A 12 11.26 15.41 -12.75
C GLN A 12 10.27 16.51 -13.14
N ASN A 13 10.04 16.73 -14.44
CA ASN A 13 9.12 17.73 -14.98
C ASN A 13 8.63 17.34 -16.40
N GLU A 14 7.63 18.06 -16.90
CA GLU A 14 6.99 17.84 -18.21
C GLU A 14 7.97 18.04 -19.38
N GLU A 15 8.91 18.97 -19.26
CA GLU A 15 9.91 19.27 -20.30
C GLU A 15 10.85 18.07 -20.52
N GLN A 16 11.33 17.46 -19.43
CA GLN A 16 12.16 16.26 -19.47
C GLN A 16 11.41 15.06 -20.07
N LEU A 17 10.15 14.87 -19.70
CA LEU A 17 9.32 13.79 -20.24
C LEU A 17 9.15 13.95 -21.75
N THR A 18 8.82 15.17 -22.21
CA THR A 18 8.64 15.47 -23.63
C THR A 18 9.91 15.24 -24.44
N ALA A 19 11.06 15.70 -23.93
CA ALA A 19 12.35 15.50 -24.58
C ALA A 19 12.69 13.99 -24.71
N LEU A 20 12.46 13.22 -23.64
CA LEU A 20 12.73 11.78 -23.62
C LEU A 20 11.84 11.03 -24.62
N GLU A 21 10.55 11.35 -24.70
CA GLU A 21 9.64 10.74 -25.66
C GLU A 21 10.09 10.94 -27.11
N ILE A 22 10.59 12.14 -27.45
CA ILE A 22 11.07 12.44 -28.80
C ILE A 22 12.29 11.58 -29.12
N ILE A 23 13.25 11.50 -28.20
CA ILE A 23 14.47 10.69 -28.37
C ILE A 23 14.11 9.22 -28.54
N LEU A 24 13.26 8.67 -27.67
CA LEU A 24 12.87 7.25 -27.71
C LEU A 24 12.12 6.91 -29.01
N LYS A 25 11.20 7.79 -29.46
CA LYS A 25 10.50 7.62 -30.74
C LYS A 25 11.46 7.70 -31.93
N ALA A 26 12.40 8.65 -31.92
CA ALA A 26 13.41 8.79 -32.98
C ALA A 26 14.31 7.55 -33.10
N MET A 27 14.59 6.89 -31.98
CA MET A 27 15.36 5.64 -31.93
C MET A 27 14.51 4.39 -32.17
N ASN A 28 13.21 4.54 -32.38
CA ASN A 28 12.25 3.44 -32.50
C ASN A 28 12.29 2.47 -31.30
N ILE A 29 12.57 3.01 -30.10
CA ILE A 29 12.59 2.25 -28.85
C ILE A 29 11.17 2.24 -28.26
N PRO A 30 10.56 1.08 -28.04
CA PRO A 30 9.27 0.99 -27.37
C PRO A 30 9.39 1.42 -25.91
N PHE A 31 8.39 2.14 -25.41
CA PHE A 31 8.32 2.54 -24.01
C PHE A 31 6.88 2.48 -23.51
N GLU A 32 6.73 2.26 -22.22
CA GLU A 32 5.44 2.25 -21.53
C GLU A 32 5.36 3.46 -20.62
N LYS A 33 4.19 4.10 -20.58
CA LYS A 33 3.88 5.10 -19.58
C LYS A 33 3.17 4.40 -18.43
N GLU A 34 3.82 4.30 -17.29
CA GLU A 34 3.11 3.99 -16.04
C GLU A 34 2.24 5.19 -15.70
N ASN A 35 0.97 5.13 -16.10
CA ASN A 35 -0.05 6.02 -15.57
C ASN A 35 -0.30 5.68 -14.10
N GLU A 36 -0.56 6.73 -13.32
CA GLU A 36 -0.90 6.76 -11.89
C GLU A 36 -0.63 5.49 -11.10
N SER A 37 0.26 5.61 -10.10
CA SER A 37 0.45 4.60 -9.06
C SER A 37 -0.91 3.98 -8.68
N PRO A 38 -1.06 2.64 -8.70
CA PRO A 38 -2.31 1.97 -8.35
C PRO A 38 -2.72 2.27 -6.89
N TYR A 39 -1.79 2.80 -6.10
CA TYR A 39 -2.02 3.23 -4.74
C TYR A 39 -2.59 4.64 -4.67
N ASN A 40 -3.68 4.76 -3.90
CA ASN A 40 -4.29 6.04 -3.55
C ASN A 40 -3.23 7.04 -3.03
N PRO A 41 -3.13 8.26 -3.59
CA PRO A 41 -2.13 9.24 -3.19
C PRO A 41 -2.14 9.61 -1.70
N GLU A 42 -3.31 9.68 -1.05
CA GLU A 42 -3.42 9.93 0.39
C GLU A 42 -2.83 8.79 1.22
N PHE A 43 -2.99 7.55 0.75
CA PHE A 43 -2.39 6.39 1.39
C PHE A 43 -0.86 6.48 1.33
N VAL A 44 -0.30 6.76 0.14
CA VAL A 44 1.14 6.96 -0.04
C VAL A 44 1.66 8.09 0.85
N ALA A 45 0.92 9.20 0.96
CA ALA A 45 1.28 10.32 1.83
C ALA A 45 1.31 9.92 3.33
N LYS A 46 0.34 9.11 3.79
CA LYS A 46 0.32 8.59 5.17
C LYS A 46 1.54 7.71 5.47
N ILE A 47 1.92 6.83 4.54
CA ILE A 47 3.11 5.97 4.69
C ILE A 47 4.37 6.82 4.77
N LYS A 48 4.59 7.74 3.82
CA LYS A 48 5.75 8.64 3.82
C LYS A 48 5.85 9.46 5.12
N ARG A 49 4.71 9.93 5.65
CA ARG A 49 4.66 10.61 6.94
C ARG A 49 5.09 9.70 8.09
N GLY A 50 4.61 8.45 8.09
CA GLY A 50 4.99 7.44 9.09
C GLY A 50 6.48 7.12 9.07
N GLU A 51 7.06 6.90 7.89
CA GLU A 51 8.50 6.67 7.72
C GLU A 51 9.34 7.84 8.24
N LYS A 52 8.93 9.07 7.93
CA LYS A 52 9.59 10.27 8.46
C LYS A 52 9.50 10.34 9.98
N ALA A 53 8.32 10.13 10.56
CA ALA A 53 8.13 10.12 12.00
C ALA A 53 8.98 9.03 12.69
N ALA A 54 9.09 7.84 12.09
CA ALA A 54 9.94 6.76 12.58
C ALA A 54 11.43 7.13 12.57
N LYS A 55 11.92 7.70 11.46
CA LYS A 55 13.31 8.21 11.34
C LYS A 55 13.60 9.31 12.36
N GLU A 56 12.62 10.15 12.65
CA GLU A 56 12.71 11.22 13.65
C GLU A 56 12.50 10.71 15.11
N GLY A 57 12.28 9.41 15.32
CA GLY A 57 12.08 8.84 16.66
C GLY A 57 10.73 9.20 17.30
N LYS A 58 9.76 9.69 16.51
CA LYS A 58 8.41 10.10 16.96
C LYS A 58 7.40 8.94 16.96
N GLY A 59 7.87 7.70 16.76
CA GLY A 59 7.04 6.51 16.83
C GLY A 59 6.70 6.14 18.28
N LEU A 60 5.51 5.57 18.48
CA LEU A 60 5.14 4.94 19.75
C LEU A 60 5.76 3.54 19.79
N LYS A 61 6.66 3.31 20.75
CA LYS A 61 7.06 1.95 21.12
C LYS A 61 5.98 1.37 22.00
N VAL A 62 5.27 0.38 21.48
CA VAL A 62 4.24 -0.36 22.22
C VAL A 62 4.85 -1.70 22.59
N ASP A 63 4.75 -2.04 23.88
CA ASP A 63 5.09 -3.38 24.34
C ASP A 63 4.07 -4.39 23.81
N LEU A 64 4.54 -5.52 23.29
CA LEU A 64 3.68 -6.51 22.63
C LEU A 64 2.75 -7.19 23.64
N GLU A 65 3.24 -7.48 24.83
CA GLU A 65 2.45 -8.10 25.89
C GLU A 65 1.35 -7.14 26.37
N ASN A 66 1.68 -5.86 26.56
CA ASN A 66 0.72 -4.82 26.86
C ASN A 66 -0.30 -4.59 25.72
N LEU A 67 0.12 -4.63 24.45
CA LEU A 67 -0.77 -4.50 23.31
C LEU A 67 -1.75 -5.68 23.19
N LEU A 68 -1.31 -6.89 23.53
CA LEU A 68 -2.16 -8.08 23.46
C LEU A 68 -3.07 -8.22 24.68
N LEU A 69 -2.61 -7.82 25.87
CA LEU A 69 -3.37 -7.90 27.12
C LEU A 69 -4.30 -6.71 27.34
N ASN A 70 -3.88 -5.50 26.95
CA ASN A 70 -4.58 -4.24 27.20
C ASN A 70 -4.90 -3.46 25.91
N GLY A 71 -4.63 -4.04 24.74
CA GLY A 71 -5.12 -3.49 23.47
C GLY A 71 -6.64 -3.42 23.45
N LEU A 72 -7.18 -2.68 22.48
CA LEU A 72 -8.63 -2.54 22.33
C LEU A 72 -9.24 -3.91 21.98
N THR A 73 -9.64 -4.66 23.00
CA THR A 73 -10.41 -5.89 22.82
C THR A 73 -11.82 -5.52 22.41
N ALA A 74 -12.42 -6.27 21.47
CA ALA A 74 -13.83 -6.13 21.16
C ALA A 74 -14.66 -6.19 22.45
N THR A 75 -15.67 -5.33 22.58
CA THR A 75 -16.54 -5.31 23.77
C THR A 75 -17.23 -6.66 23.94
N LYS A 76 -17.68 -6.99 25.16
CA LYS A 76 -18.45 -8.24 25.40
C LYS A 76 -19.64 -8.36 24.44
N GLU A 77 -20.35 -7.26 24.22
CA GLU A 77 -21.47 -7.17 23.29
C GLU A 77 -21.05 -7.44 21.84
N GLN A 78 -19.90 -6.91 21.40
CA GLN A 78 -19.35 -7.19 20.07
C GLN A 78 -18.98 -8.68 19.93
N LEU A 79 -18.37 -9.28 20.95
CA LEU A 79 -18.01 -10.70 20.95
C LEU A 79 -19.25 -11.61 20.91
N GLU A 80 -20.28 -11.28 21.68
CA GLU A 80 -21.57 -11.99 21.67
C GLU A 80 -22.26 -11.85 20.32
N THR A 81 -22.24 -10.66 19.72
CA THR A 81 -22.78 -10.42 18.38
C THR A 81 -22.03 -11.23 17.31
N ILE A 82 -20.70 -11.28 17.38
CA ILE A 82 -19.88 -12.09 16.47
C ILE A 82 -20.21 -13.58 16.63
N ALA A 83 -20.38 -14.06 17.86
CA ALA A 83 -20.73 -15.45 18.13
C ALA A 83 -22.13 -15.80 17.59
N ALA A 84 -23.12 -14.93 17.81
CA ALA A 84 -24.47 -15.09 17.28
C ALA A 84 -24.46 -15.14 15.75
N ASN A 85 -23.78 -14.19 15.11
CA ASN A 85 -23.65 -14.14 13.64
C ASN A 85 -22.97 -15.39 13.08
N ARG A 86 -21.92 -15.89 13.75
CA ARG A 86 -21.23 -17.13 13.35
C ARG A 86 -22.17 -18.34 13.39
N ASN A 87 -22.99 -18.44 14.43
CA ASN A 87 -23.97 -19.52 14.57
C ASN A 87 -25.04 -19.43 13.47
N SER A 88 -25.56 -18.24 13.19
CA SER A 88 -26.52 -18.02 12.10
C SER A 88 -25.94 -18.40 10.73
N ILE A 89 -24.69 -18.01 10.43
CA ILE A 89 -24.01 -18.38 9.18
C ILE A 89 -23.86 -19.91 9.07
N ASN A 90 -23.46 -20.57 10.16
CA ASN A 90 -23.30 -22.02 10.14
C ASN A 90 -24.63 -22.74 9.88
N GLN A 91 -25.71 -22.28 10.52
CA GLN A 91 -27.06 -22.82 10.29
C GLN A 91 -27.51 -22.63 8.83
N LEU A 92 -27.15 -21.52 8.20
CA LEU A 92 -27.43 -21.25 6.78
C LEU A 92 -26.57 -22.11 5.84
N ARG A 93 -25.33 -22.45 6.22
CA ARG A 93 -24.45 -23.32 5.43
C ARG A 93 -24.83 -24.80 5.50
N THR A 94 -25.54 -25.20 6.55
CA THR A 94 -26.02 -26.57 6.77
C THR A 94 -27.43 -26.85 6.24
N LYS A 95 -28.09 -25.83 5.66
CA LYS A 95 -29.33 -25.97 4.90
C LYS A 95 -29.03 -26.05 3.41
#